data_AF-A0A6A6GBK2-F1
#
_entry.id   AF-A0A6A6GBK2-F1
#
_cell.length_a   1.000
_cell.length_b   1.000
_cell.length_c   1.000
_cell.angle_alpha   90.00
_cell.angle_beta   90.00
_cell.angle_gamma   90.00
#
_symmetry.space_group_name_H-M   'P 1'
#
loop_
_entity.id
_entity.type
_entity.pdbx_description
1 polymer ?
#
loop_
_entity_poly.entity_id
_entity_poly.type
_entity_poly.pdbx_seq_one_letter_code
_entity_poly.pdbx_strand_id
1 'polypeptide(L)'
;QEVIHAYRHLLRFSLHAVCFAKPARYVLLYRLRHSFRSSTEASLDQVKLDRTLELLRGAAAENGYEHRLLRNLVQYWSQEA
;
A
#
# COMPACT_ATOMS: atom_id res chain seq x y z
N GLN A 1 -1.93 9.41 17.84
CA GLN A 1 -2.85 9.85 16.75
C GLN A 1 -2.21 9.69 15.37
N GLU A 2 -0.94 10.08 15.19
CA GLU A 2 -0.17 9.97 13.93
C GLU A 2 -0.29 8.61 13.20
N VAL A 3 -0.14 7.48 13.91
CA VAL A 3 -0.20 6.13 13.32
C VAL A 3 -1.54 5.84 12.64
N ILE A 4 -2.65 6.28 13.21
CA ILE A 4 -3.99 6.08 12.65
C ILE A 4 -4.17 6.94 11.39
N HIS A 5 -3.66 8.17 11.40
CA HIS A 5 -3.68 9.04 10.23
C HIS A 5 -2.86 8.45 9.09
N ALA A 6 -1.61 8.07 9.36
CA ALA A 6 -0.73 7.33 8.47
C ALA A 6 -1.41 6.11 7.83
N TYR A 7 -2.01 5.25 8.65
CA TYR A 7 -2.75 4.08 8.18
C TYR A 7 -3.91 4.46 7.25
N ARG A 8 -4.72 5.46 7.62
CA ARG A 8 -5.86 5.91 6.80
C ARG A 8 -5.42 6.47 5.45
N HIS A 9 -4.33 7.23 5.41
CA HIS A 9 -3.77 7.74 4.15
C HIS A 9 -3.32 6.59 3.26
N LEU A 10 -2.47 5.70 3.77
CA LEU A 10 -1.99 4.55 3.01
C LEU A 10 -3.14 3.66 2.51
N LEU A 11 -4.16 3.42 3.34
CA LEU A 11 -5.34 2.65 2.98
C LEU A 11 -6.06 3.24 1.75
N ARG A 12 -6.30 4.56 1.76
CA ARG A 12 -6.98 5.24 0.66
C ARG A 12 -6.14 5.21 -0.61
N PHE A 13 -4.89 5.64 -0.55
CA PHE A 13 -4.01 5.67 -1.72
C PHE A 13 -3.81 4.28 -2.32
N SER A 14 -3.66 3.25 -1.47
CA SER A 14 -3.57 1.84 -1.88
C SER A 14 -4.76 1.40 -2.73
N LEU A 15 -5.99 1.76 -2.32
CA LEU A 15 -7.20 1.41 -3.05
C LEU A 15 -7.28 2.08 -4.43
N HIS A 16 -6.90 3.36 -4.50
CA HIS A 16 -6.85 4.10 -5.75
C HIS A 16 -5.77 3.55 -6.70
N ALA A 17 -4.59 3.20 -6.17
CA ALA A 17 -3.46 2.68 -6.94
C ALA A 17 -3.77 1.34 -7.64
N VAL A 18 -4.62 0.50 -7.03
CA VAL A 18 -5.09 -0.75 -7.65
C VAL A 18 -6.44 -0.60 -8.36
N CYS A 19 -6.94 0.63 -8.53
CA CYS A 19 -8.24 0.94 -9.12
C CYS A 19 -9.39 0.09 -8.54
N PHE A 20 -9.35 -0.23 -7.25
CA PHE A 20 -10.31 -1.11 -6.58
C PHE A 20 -10.48 -2.51 -7.23
N ALA A 21 -9.49 -2.98 -7.98
CA ALA A 21 -9.53 -4.25 -8.69
C ALA A 21 -9.55 -5.47 -7.73
N LYS A 22 -10.26 -6.52 -8.13
CA LYS A 22 -10.22 -7.83 -7.47
C LYS A 22 -9.29 -8.76 -8.27
N PRO A 23 -8.44 -9.60 -7.65
CA PRO A 23 -8.26 -9.80 -6.21
C PRO A 23 -7.30 -8.79 -5.55
N ALA A 24 -6.64 -7.93 -6.33
CA ALA A 24 -5.53 -7.08 -5.91
C ALA A 24 -5.80 -6.27 -4.63
N ARG A 25 -6.97 -5.64 -4.51
CA ARG A 25 -7.33 -4.87 -3.32
C ARG A 25 -7.35 -5.70 -2.04
N TYR A 26 -7.77 -6.96 -2.10
CA TYR A 26 -7.88 -7.79 -0.90
C TYR A 26 -6.50 -8.17 -0.39
N VAL A 27 -5.60 -8.56 -1.30
CA VAL A 27 -4.21 -8.91 -0.99
C VAL A 27 -3.47 -7.70 -0.40
N LEU A 28 -3.60 -6.54 -1.07
CA LEU A 28 -2.95 -5.30 -0.63
C LEU A 28 -3.44 -4.85 0.75
N LEU A 29 -4.76 -4.83 0.96
CA LEU A 29 -5.37 -4.46 2.23
C LEU A 29 -5.04 -5.45 3.36
N TYR A 30 -5.00 -6.75 3.05
CA TYR A 30 -4.63 -7.78 4.01
C TYR A 30 -3.21 -7.56 4.52
N ARG A 31 -2.24 -7.36 3.62
CA ARG A 31 -0.85 -7.07 3.99
C ARG A 31 -0.70 -5.77 4.76
N LEU A 32 -1.35 -4.69 4.29
CA LEU A 32 -1.31 -3.42 4.99
C LEU A 32 -1.82 -3.57 6.43
N ARG A 33 -2.98 -4.20 6.62
CA ARG A 33 -3.54 -4.44 7.95
C ARG A 33 -2.65 -5.33 8.81
N HIS A 34 -2.08 -6.38 8.22
CA HIS A 34 -1.20 -7.28 8.95
C HIS A 34 0.07 -6.55 9.42
N SER A 35 0.73 -5.81 8.53
CA SER A 35 1.90 -4.99 8.84
C SER A 35 1.61 -3.99 9.96
N PHE A 36 0.52 -3.23 9.87
CA PHE A 36 0.16 -2.25 10.91
C PHE A 36 -0.25 -2.89 12.25
N ARG A 37 -0.68 -4.15 12.26
CA ARG A 37 -0.98 -4.89 13.50
C ARG A 37 0.27 -5.50 14.14
N SER A 38 1.25 -5.91 13.33
CA SER A 38 2.51 -6.47 13.80
C SER A 38 3.54 -5.40 14.16
N SER A 39 3.45 -4.21 13.57
CA SER A 39 4.39 -3.11 13.81
C SER A 39 4.06 -2.35 15.09
N THR A 40 5.10 -2.02 15.87
CA THR A 40 5.00 -1.15 17.05
C THR A 40 5.13 0.32 16.64
N GLU A 41 4.49 1.26 17.35
CA GLU A 41 4.49 2.69 17.00
C GLU A 41 5.89 3.29 16.81
N ALA A 42 6.90 2.78 17.52
CA ALA A 42 8.30 3.21 17.41
C ALA A 42 8.98 2.85 16.07
N SER A 43 8.39 1.94 15.28
CA SER A 43 8.92 1.50 13.98
C SER A 43 8.43 2.32 12.79
N LEU A 44 7.51 3.28 13.02
CA LEU A 44 6.94 4.08 11.95
C LEU A 44 7.92 5.18 11.53
N ASP A 45 8.64 4.92 10.45
CA ASP A 45 9.53 5.88 9.80
C ASP A 45 8.73 6.75 8.82
N GLN A 46 8.61 8.04 9.13
CA GLN A 46 7.90 9.03 8.31
C GLN A 46 8.47 9.11 6.88
N VAL A 47 9.79 8.98 6.70
CA VAL A 47 10.42 9.05 5.38
C VAL A 47 10.01 7.86 4.51
N LYS A 48 9.90 6.66 5.11
CA LYS A 48 9.41 5.48 4.38
C LYS A 48 7.94 5.62 4.03
N LEU A 49 7.15 6.21 4.91
CA LEU A 49 5.74 6.45 4.68
C LEU A 49 5.53 7.41 3.50
N ASP A 50 6.25 8.53 3.47
CA ASP A 50 6.15 9.52 2.39
C ASP A 50 6.53 8.92 1.03
N ARG A 51 7.65 8.19 0.96
CA ARG A 51 8.06 7.46 -0.25
C ARG A 51 7.01 6.45 -0.71
N THR A 52 6.39 5.75 0.24
CA THR A 52 5.31 4.79 -0.08
C THR A 52 4.08 5.51 -0.61
N LEU A 53 3.72 6.66 -0.04
CA LEU A 53 2.62 7.48 -0.53
C LEU A 53 2.90 8.08 -1.91
N GLU A 54 4.14 8.44 -2.21
CA GLU A 54 4.56 8.92 -3.53
C GLU A 54 4.41 7.81 -4.57
N LEU A 55 4.94 6.62 -4.30
CA LEU A 55 4.79 5.43 -5.14
C LEU A 55 3.32 5.10 -5.41
N LEU A 56 2.47 5.10 -4.38
CA LEU A 56 1.05 4.80 -4.54
C LEU A 56 0.32 5.90 -5.33
N ARG A 57 0.76 7.16 -5.22
CA ARG A 57 0.20 8.28 -5.98
C ARG A 57 0.50 8.15 -7.46
N GLY A 58 1.75 7.93 -7.85
CA GLY A 58 2.05 7.80 -9.28
C GLY A 58 1.54 6.48 -9.87
N ALA A 59 1.47 5.39 -9.08
CA ALA A 59 0.77 4.16 -9.48
C ALA A 59 -0.74 4.35 -9.72
N ALA A 60 -1.38 5.33 -9.06
CA ALA A 60 -2.78 5.66 -9.25
C ALA A 60 -3.01 6.70 -10.36
N ALA A 61 -2.05 7.59 -10.59
CA ALA A 61 -2.16 8.67 -11.58
C ALA A 61 -2.00 8.15 -13.01
N GLU A 62 -1.04 7.26 -13.24
CA GLU A 62 -0.68 6.79 -14.58
C GLU A 62 -0.43 5.28 -14.60
N ASN A 63 -0.67 4.65 -15.76
CA ASN A 63 -0.26 3.27 -16.03
C ASN A 63 1.26 3.16 -16.30
N GLY A 64 2.06 3.82 -15.47
CA GLY A 64 3.50 3.93 -15.59
C GLY A 64 4.27 2.76 -14.97
N TYR A 65 5.55 3.01 -14.67
CA TYR A 65 6.41 2.03 -14.01
C TYR A 65 5.93 1.65 -12.61
N GLU A 66 5.48 2.63 -11.83
CA GLU A 66 5.00 2.40 -10.46
C GLU A 66 3.74 1.54 -10.43
N HIS A 67 2.81 1.76 -11.37
CA HIS A 67 1.63 0.91 -11.51
C HIS A 67 2.03 -0.55 -11.84
N ARG A 68 2.95 -0.75 -12.77
CA ARG A 68 3.44 -2.10 -13.13
C ARG A 68 4.18 -2.76 -11.96
N LEU A 69 4.99 -2.00 -11.24
CA LEU A 69 5.70 -2.47 -10.05
C LEU A 69 4.70 -2.91 -8.96
N LEU A 70 3.72 -2.07 -8.64
CA LEU A 70 2.69 -2.38 -7.65
C LEU A 70 1.87 -3.60 -8.07
N ARG A 71 1.49 -3.70 -9.35
CA ARG A 71 0.78 -4.86 -9.89
C ARG A 71 1.59 -6.14 -9.71
N ASN A 72 2.87 -6.14 -10.09
CA ASN A 72 3.73 -7.30 -9.95
C ASN A 72 3.92 -7.69 -8.48
N LEU A 73 4.09 -6.69 -7.60
CA LEU A 73 4.21 -6.90 -6.17
C LEU A 73 2.95 -7.56 -5.58
N VAL A 74 1.77 -7.07 -5.95
CA VAL A 74 0.49 -7.64 -5.50
C VAL A 74 0.28 -9.05 -6.06
N GLN A 75 0.69 -9.32 -7.30
CA GLN A 75 0.64 -10.67 -7.86
C GLN A 75 1.54 -11.63 -7.09
N TYR A 76 2.77 -11.23 -6.81
CA TYR A 76 3.70 -12.01 -5.98
C TYR A 76 3.11 -12.30 -4.60
N TRP A 77 2.53 -11.29 -3.95
CA TRP A 77 1.89 -11.45 -2.65
C TRP A 77 0.65 -12.34 -2.66
N SER A 78 -0.05 -12.41 -3.79
CA SER A 78 -1.18 -13.31 -3.97
C SER A 78 -0.75 -14.77 -4.13
N GLN A 79 0.51 -15.04 -4.48
CA GLN A 79 1.05 -16.40 -4.60
C GLN A 79 1.65 -16.89 -3.28
N GLU A 80 2.12 -15.98 -2.43
CA GLU A 80 2.64 -16.30 -1.08
C GLU A 80 1.55 -16.52 -0.02
N ALA A 81 0.32 -16.09 -0.27
CA ALA A 81 -0.80 -16.09 0.68
C ALA A 81 -1.76 -17.26 0.46
#